data_AF-A0A4P6KF00-F1
#
_entry.id   AF-A0A4P6KF00-F1
#
_cell.length_a   1.000
_cell.length_b   1.000
_cell.length_c   1.000
_cell.angle_alpha   90.00
_cell.angle_beta   90.00
_cell.angle_gamma   90.00
#
_symmetry.space_group_name_H-M   'P 1'
#
loop_
_entity.id
_entity.type
_entity.pdbx_description
1 polymer ?
#
loop_
_entity_poly.entity_id
_entity_poly.type
_entity_poly.pdbx_seq_one_letter_code
_entity_poly.pdbx_strand_id
1 'polypeptide(L)'
;MQHSASQRASQRTAALFGALTGALLILTGCSVVDGPGDEASEAGPLDAYMSALWDGEEYTQEQLDAETKQTEELIAECMSGEGFEYVPNVQNGGTIISSEEGDEIDWTSEEFIEQHGYGIVDWPGRDDAQHEDPEEYVDPNQDYVESLSESEQTAYVEALHGPQPTEEELAAMEDGEAVFEYDWTTSGCTGAAQHQVQSESGGGMAAYEDPEFTELFESMNLIYDALWSGDGSNDDILALDRDWADCVADAGHDGFASPMAAQEALTEEYNELHMPDDESGEWQEPSPADVKKFQDREIELALADLECKTQLEYDDRMWKIQVELEQEFVDAHRAELEALVAKHGVEKKL
;
A
#
# COMPACT_ATOMS: atom_id res chain seq x y z
N MET A 1 30.32 -63.84 32.00
CA MET A 1 30.22 -64.66 33.23
C MET A 1 30.56 -63.78 34.41
N GLN A 2 29.63 -63.62 35.38
CA GLN A 2 29.86 -63.33 36.81
C GLN A 2 30.75 -62.12 37.19
N HIS A 3 30.44 -61.20 38.09
CA HIS A 3 29.54 -61.15 39.24
C HIS A 3 29.51 -59.66 39.68
N SER A 4 28.33 -59.12 40.01
CA SER A 4 27.94 -58.65 41.36
C SER A 4 28.79 -57.50 41.95
N ALA A 5 28.20 -56.32 42.17
CA ALA A 5 27.61 -55.87 43.45
C ALA A 5 28.70 -55.62 44.53
N SER A 6 28.68 -54.62 45.41
CA SER A 6 27.61 -53.87 46.05
C SER A 6 28.28 -52.83 46.97
N GLN A 7 27.67 -51.65 47.13
CA GLN A 7 27.42 -50.96 48.41
C GLN A 7 28.57 -50.68 49.41
N ARG A 8 28.72 -49.40 49.81
CA ARG A 8 28.12 -48.76 51.02
C ARG A 8 29.01 -47.67 51.63
N ALA A 9 28.35 -46.54 51.91
CA ALA A 9 28.42 -45.71 53.11
C ALA A 9 29.72 -44.97 53.45
N SER A 10 29.65 -43.64 53.59
CA SER A 10 29.21 -43.05 54.87
C SER A 10 29.11 -41.52 54.77
N GLN A 11 27.99 -41.00 55.26
CA GLN A 11 27.71 -39.59 55.49
C GLN A 11 28.66 -39.00 56.53
N ARG A 12 29.07 -37.73 56.37
CA ARG A 12 29.25 -36.78 57.49
C ARG A 12 28.86 -35.35 57.08
N THR A 13 27.79 -34.92 57.71
CA THR A 13 27.21 -33.57 57.80
C THR A 13 28.17 -32.61 58.51
N ALA A 14 28.32 -31.39 57.98
CA ALA A 14 28.62 -30.21 58.78
C ALA A 14 28.00 -28.99 58.10
N ALA A 15 26.92 -28.48 58.69
CA ALA A 15 26.34 -27.19 58.38
C ALA A 15 26.83 -26.18 59.44
N LEU A 16 27.04 -24.91 59.05
CA LEU A 16 26.31 -23.73 59.56
C LEU A 16 27.07 -22.39 59.38
N PHE A 17 26.32 -21.40 58.88
CA PHE A 17 26.40 -19.93 59.00
C PHE A 17 27.69 -19.20 58.54
N GLY A 18 27.65 -18.12 57.77
CA GLY A 18 26.59 -17.27 57.23
C GLY A 18 27.19 -15.91 56.82
N ALA A 19 26.63 -15.24 55.82
CA ALA A 19 26.65 -13.78 55.65
C ALA A 19 25.73 -13.37 54.48
N LEU A 20 24.70 -12.58 54.80
CA LEU A 20 23.93 -11.82 53.83
C LEU A 20 24.81 -10.73 53.20
N THR A 21 24.76 -10.62 51.88
CA THR A 21 24.85 -9.33 51.17
C THR A 21 23.98 -9.44 49.93
N GLY A 22 22.93 -8.62 49.90
CA GLY A 22 22.00 -8.53 48.79
C GLY A 22 22.61 -7.80 47.59
N ALA A 23 22.27 -8.29 46.41
CA ALA A 23 22.18 -7.51 45.19
C ALA A 23 21.11 -8.21 44.33
N LEU A 24 19.84 -7.80 44.49
CA LEU A 24 18.88 -7.94 43.42
C LEU A 24 19.31 -6.95 42.33
N LEU A 25 19.85 -7.48 41.23
CA LEU A 25 19.86 -6.78 39.96
C LEU A 25 18.74 -7.39 39.13
N ILE A 26 17.62 -6.68 39.10
CA ILE A 26 16.59 -6.85 38.07
C ILE A 26 17.21 -6.23 36.82
N LEU A 27 17.72 -7.08 35.92
CA LEU A 27 18.03 -6.69 34.54
C LEU A 27 16.85 -7.12 33.68
N THR A 28 15.86 -6.24 33.58
CA THR A 28 15.01 -6.15 32.40
C THR A 28 15.89 -5.63 31.27
N GLY A 29 16.26 -6.52 30.37
CA GLY A 29 17.00 -6.21 29.15
C GLY A 29 16.79 -7.36 28.18
N CYS A 30 15.89 -7.18 27.22
CA CYS A 30 15.81 -8.00 26.04
C CYS A 30 17.14 -7.83 25.29
N SER A 31 18.00 -8.83 25.33
CA SER A 31 19.10 -8.98 24.40
C SER A 31 18.66 -10.01 23.36
N VAL A 32 18.11 -9.52 22.24
CA VAL A 32 18.13 -10.26 20.98
C VAL A 32 19.60 -10.34 20.57
N VAL A 33 20.07 -11.56 20.37
CA VAL A 33 21.41 -11.88 19.86
C VAL A 33 21.22 -12.26 18.41
N ASP A 34 21.85 -11.50 17.54
CA ASP A 34 21.96 -11.68 16.10
C ASP A 34 22.37 -13.11 15.70
N GLY A 35 21.59 -13.70 14.80
CA GLY A 35 22.00 -14.77 13.90
C GLY A 35 21.95 -14.25 12.46
N PRO A 36 22.82 -14.70 11.55
CA PRO A 36 22.83 -14.23 10.18
C PRO A 36 21.79 -15.00 9.36
N GLY A 37 20.86 -14.28 8.73
CA GLY A 37 19.87 -14.81 7.81
C GLY A 37 18.44 -14.71 8.35
N ASP A 38 17.84 -13.54 8.12
CA ASP A 38 16.49 -13.32 7.61
C ASP A 38 16.30 -11.81 7.68
N GLU A 39 16.49 -11.13 6.55
CA GLU A 39 15.93 -9.80 6.38
C GLU A 39 14.41 -9.99 6.26
N ALA A 40 13.76 -10.10 7.42
CA ALA A 40 12.45 -9.48 7.54
C ALA A 40 12.70 -8.01 7.22
N SER A 41 12.04 -7.48 6.17
CA SER A 41 11.94 -6.02 6.02
C SER A 41 11.61 -5.45 7.39
N GLU A 42 12.27 -4.38 7.83
CA GLU A 42 12.11 -3.89 9.19
C GLU A 42 10.64 -3.49 9.41
N ALA A 43 9.83 -4.41 9.92
CA ALA A 43 8.41 -4.21 10.12
C ALA A 43 8.20 -3.27 11.30
N GLY A 44 7.41 -2.22 11.10
CA GLY A 44 7.13 -1.23 12.13
C GLY A 44 6.27 -1.79 13.28
N PRO A 45 6.21 -1.13 14.45
CA PRO A 45 5.39 -1.59 15.58
C PRO A 45 3.91 -1.80 15.24
N LEU A 46 3.35 -1.03 14.31
CA LEU A 46 1.95 -1.15 13.87
C LEU A 46 1.75 -2.35 12.93
N ASP A 47 2.76 -2.69 12.13
CA ASP A 47 2.70 -3.80 11.17
C ASP A 47 2.34 -5.14 11.83
N ALA A 48 2.81 -5.37 13.06
CA ALA A 48 2.49 -6.58 13.81
C ALA A 48 0.98 -6.81 14.03
N TYR A 49 0.17 -5.75 14.04
CA TYR A 49 -1.29 -5.83 14.14
C TYR A 49 -1.94 -5.83 12.76
N MET A 50 -1.45 -5.00 11.84
CA MET A 50 -2.05 -4.87 10.50
C MET A 50 -1.84 -6.11 9.65
N SER A 51 -0.65 -6.70 9.68
CA SER A 51 -0.35 -7.96 9.00
C SER A 51 -1.22 -9.14 9.49
N ALA A 52 -1.74 -9.07 10.73
CA ALA A 52 -2.64 -10.09 11.26
C ALA A 52 -4.04 -10.07 10.62
N LEU A 53 -4.39 -9.00 9.88
CA LEU A 53 -5.68 -8.87 9.20
C LEU A 53 -5.69 -9.47 7.79
N TRP A 54 -4.54 -9.61 7.15
CA TRP A 54 -4.47 -9.85 5.69
C TRP A 54 -3.99 -11.25 5.27
N ASP A 55 -3.58 -12.09 6.22
CA ASP A 55 -2.87 -13.36 5.99
C ASP A 55 -1.56 -13.18 5.21
N GLY A 56 -0.56 -13.99 5.58
CA GLY A 56 0.67 -14.13 4.81
C GLY A 56 0.55 -15.21 3.73
N GLU A 57 -0.65 -15.72 3.45
CA GLU A 57 -0.90 -16.53 2.26
C GLU A 57 -1.05 -15.59 1.07
N GLU A 58 -0.11 -15.67 0.11
CA GLU A 58 -0.26 -15.01 -1.17
C GLU A 58 -1.65 -15.32 -1.73
N TYR A 59 -2.41 -14.26 -1.98
CA TYR A 59 -3.66 -14.36 -2.71
C TYR A 59 -3.35 -15.05 -4.04
N THR A 60 -3.95 -16.22 -4.28
CA THR A 60 -3.64 -17.04 -5.45
C THR A 60 -4.59 -16.74 -6.60
N GLN A 61 -4.15 -16.97 -7.84
CA GLN A 61 -5.02 -16.83 -9.02
C GLN A 61 -6.27 -17.72 -8.88
N GLU A 62 -6.15 -18.90 -8.26
CA GLU A 62 -7.30 -19.79 -8.02
C GLU A 62 -8.32 -19.17 -7.05
N GLN A 63 -7.87 -18.45 -6.02
CA GLN A 63 -8.75 -17.72 -5.12
C GLN A 63 -9.42 -16.54 -5.83
N LEU A 64 -8.67 -15.77 -6.61
CA LEU A 64 -9.20 -14.65 -7.40
C LEU A 64 -10.26 -15.10 -8.41
N ASP A 65 -9.99 -16.19 -9.14
CA ASP A 65 -10.91 -16.77 -10.11
C ASP A 65 -12.19 -17.26 -9.42
N ALA A 66 -12.06 -17.86 -8.23
CA ALA A 66 -13.19 -18.34 -7.43
C ALA A 66 -14.06 -17.19 -6.91
N GLU A 67 -13.47 -16.13 -6.36
CA GLU A 67 -14.19 -14.94 -5.89
C GLU A 67 -14.84 -14.17 -7.03
N THR A 68 -14.13 -14.01 -8.17
CA THR A 68 -14.67 -13.40 -9.40
C THR A 68 -15.91 -14.18 -9.85
N LYS A 69 -15.80 -15.50 -9.94
CA LYS A 69 -16.92 -16.34 -10.34
C LYS A 69 -18.10 -16.23 -9.37
N GLN A 70 -17.85 -16.25 -8.06
CA GLN A 70 -18.90 -16.10 -7.06
C GLN A 70 -19.61 -14.75 -7.19
N THR A 71 -18.84 -13.67 -7.37
CA THR A 71 -19.36 -12.31 -7.58
C THR A 71 -20.26 -12.25 -8.82
N GLU A 72 -19.78 -12.77 -9.95
CA GLU A 72 -20.52 -12.79 -11.21
C GLU A 72 -21.81 -13.64 -11.15
N GLU A 73 -21.81 -14.74 -10.39
CA GLU A 73 -23.00 -15.55 -10.15
C GLU A 73 -24.05 -14.78 -9.31
N LEU A 74 -23.62 -14.00 -8.31
CA LEU A 74 -24.50 -13.13 -7.51
C LEU A 74 -25.05 -11.96 -8.33
N ILE A 75 -24.23 -11.34 -9.19
CA ILE A 75 -24.69 -10.30 -10.11
C ILE A 75 -25.77 -10.87 -11.04
N ALA A 76 -25.55 -12.05 -11.62
CA ALA A 76 -26.53 -12.69 -12.50
C ALA A 76 -27.86 -12.99 -11.79
N GLU A 77 -27.82 -13.44 -10.53
CA GLU A 77 -29.02 -13.65 -9.72
C GLU A 77 -29.78 -12.34 -9.47
N CYS A 78 -29.06 -11.28 -9.08
CA CYS A 78 -29.64 -9.96 -8.84
C CYS A 78 -30.26 -9.37 -10.11
N MET A 79 -29.54 -9.37 -11.23
CA MET A 79 -30.02 -8.86 -12.52
C MET A 79 -31.23 -9.63 -13.03
N SER A 80 -31.25 -10.96 -12.86
CA SER A 80 -32.43 -11.77 -13.16
C SER A 80 -33.62 -11.42 -12.27
N GLY A 81 -33.38 -10.98 -11.02
CA GLY A 81 -34.39 -10.47 -10.10
C GLY A 81 -34.99 -9.14 -10.56
N GLU A 82 -34.16 -8.25 -11.09
CA GLU A 82 -34.56 -6.97 -11.71
C GLU A 82 -35.24 -7.15 -13.10
N GLY A 83 -35.17 -8.36 -13.66
CA GLY A 83 -35.85 -8.73 -14.90
C GLY A 83 -34.98 -8.61 -16.15
N PHE A 84 -33.66 -8.49 -15.98
CA PHE A 84 -32.69 -8.45 -17.06
C PHE A 84 -32.00 -9.81 -17.26
N GLU A 85 -31.65 -10.13 -18.49
CA GLU A 85 -30.73 -11.24 -18.77
C GLU A 85 -29.30 -10.76 -18.50
N TYR A 86 -28.52 -11.56 -17.76
CA TYR A 86 -27.12 -11.29 -17.47
C TYR A 86 -26.32 -12.58 -17.55
N VAL A 87 -25.22 -12.54 -18.28
CA VAL A 87 -24.26 -13.61 -18.46
C VAL A 87 -23.04 -13.29 -17.60
N PRO A 88 -22.69 -14.15 -16.62
CA PRO A 88 -21.48 -14.02 -15.80
C PRO A 88 -20.23 -13.74 -16.62
N ASN A 89 -19.58 -12.63 -16.32
CA ASN A 89 -18.41 -12.12 -17.02
C ASN A 89 -17.09 -12.52 -16.34
N VAL A 90 -16.82 -13.82 -16.32
CA VAL A 90 -15.61 -14.37 -15.70
C VAL A 90 -14.33 -14.15 -16.53
N GLN A 91 -14.45 -13.57 -17.73
CA GLN A 91 -13.31 -13.27 -18.62
C GLN A 91 -12.64 -11.93 -18.25
N ASN A 92 -13.33 -11.08 -17.50
CA ASN A 92 -12.81 -9.82 -16.99
C ASN A 92 -12.25 -9.94 -15.57
N GLY A 93 -11.86 -11.15 -15.15
CA GLY A 93 -11.23 -11.39 -13.86
C GLY A 93 -9.82 -10.79 -13.82
N GLY A 94 -9.44 -10.22 -12.68
CA GLY A 94 -8.08 -9.74 -12.47
C GLY A 94 -7.05 -10.87 -12.66
N THR A 95 -5.83 -10.51 -13.05
CA THR A 95 -4.69 -11.44 -13.04
C THR A 95 -3.73 -11.01 -11.95
N ILE A 96 -3.32 -11.97 -11.13
CA ILE A 96 -2.27 -11.76 -10.15
C ILE A 96 -0.94 -11.82 -10.89
N ILE A 97 -0.33 -10.65 -11.04
CA ILE A 97 1.04 -10.55 -11.55
C ILE A 97 1.95 -10.92 -10.37
N SER A 98 2.43 -12.17 -10.34
CA SER A 98 3.50 -12.54 -9.43
C SER A 98 4.79 -11.85 -9.88
N SER A 99 5.42 -11.10 -8.97
CA SER A 99 6.68 -10.38 -9.18
C SER A 99 7.91 -11.31 -9.26
N GLU A 100 7.70 -12.64 -9.25
CA GLU A 100 8.77 -13.64 -9.09
C GLU A 100 9.71 -13.85 -10.31
N GLU A 101 9.51 -13.15 -11.42
CA GLU A 101 10.40 -13.27 -12.60
C GLU A 101 10.92 -11.91 -13.12
N GLY A 102 11.43 -11.07 -12.21
CA GLY A 102 12.29 -9.94 -12.56
C GLY A 102 13.50 -9.87 -11.64
N ASP A 103 14.68 -9.50 -12.16
CA ASP A 103 15.74 -9.00 -11.29
C ASP A 103 15.13 -7.79 -10.54
N GLU A 104 15.03 -7.86 -9.20
CA GLU A 104 14.48 -6.78 -8.37
C GLU A 104 15.28 -5.51 -8.66
N ILE A 105 14.65 -4.56 -9.35
CA ILE A 105 15.31 -3.31 -9.74
C ILE A 105 15.47 -2.48 -8.47
N ASP A 106 16.70 -2.19 -8.08
CA ASP A 106 16.97 -1.20 -7.04
C ASP A 106 16.85 0.20 -7.66
N TRP A 107 15.64 0.75 -7.57
CA TRP A 107 15.26 2.09 -8.03
C TRP A 107 16.05 3.22 -7.36
N THR A 108 16.69 2.92 -6.24
CA THR A 108 17.48 3.88 -5.45
C THR A 108 18.99 3.73 -5.64
N SER A 109 19.41 2.71 -6.40
CA SER A 109 20.83 2.50 -6.68
C SER A 109 21.41 3.64 -7.50
N GLU A 110 22.68 3.97 -7.22
CA GLU A 110 23.44 4.94 -8.00
C GLU A 110 23.45 4.57 -9.50
N GLU A 111 23.56 3.27 -9.83
CA GLU A 111 23.53 2.80 -11.22
C GLU A 111 22.19 3.05 -11.92
N PHE A 112 21.07 2.89 -11.20
CA PHE A 112 19.75 3.21 -11.73
C PHE A 112 19.61 4.72 -11.94
N ILE A 113 19.94 5.51 -10.92
CA ILE A 113 19.79 6.97 -10.95
C ILE A 113 20.66 7.61 -12.03
N GLU A 114 21.89 7.11 -12.24
CA GLU A 114 22.77 7.57 -13.32
C GLU A 114 22.18 7.35 -14.73
N GLN A 115 21.33 6.33 -14.90
CA GLN A 115 20.75 5.96 -16.19
C GLN A 115 19.35 6.56 -16.40
N HIS A 116 18.54 6.56 -15.34
CA HIS A 116 17.09 6.77 -15.42
C HIS A 116 16.62 7.96 -14.58
N GLY A 117 17.45 8.53 -13.71
CA GLY A 117 17.05 9.62 -12.82
C GLY A 117 16.02 9.14 -11.80
N TYR A 118 14.87 9.80 -11.75
CA TYR A 118 13.71 9.37 -10.95
C TYR A 118 12.81 8.38 -11.70
N GLY A 119 13.10 8.08 -12.97
CA GLY A 119 12.27 7.21 -13.80
C GLY A 119 11.03 7.91 -14.36
N ILE A 120 11.01 9.25 -14.43
CA ILE A 120 9.86 10.01 -14.94
C ILE A 120 9.69 9.79 -16.44
N VAL A 121 10.80 9.77 -17.19
CA VAL A 121 10.76 9.65 -18.66
C VAL A 121 11.22 8.29 -19.15
N ASP A 122 12.18 7.67 -18.47
CA ASP A 122 12.81 6.43 -18.91
C ASP A 122 13.07 5.50 -17.73
N TRP A 123 12.59 4.25 -17.83
CA TRP A 123 12.81 3.22 -16.84
C TRP A 123 12.73 1.82 -17.48
N PRO A 124 13.36 0.80 -16.90
CA PRO A 124 13.23 -0.57 -17.39
C PRO A 124 11.77 -1.03 -17.32
N GLY A 125 11.23 -1.54 -18.43
CA GLY A 125 9.83 -1.97 -18.54
C GLY A 125 8.88 -0.92 -19.12
N ARG A 126 9.34 0.31 -19.37
CA ARG A 126 8.52 1.35 -20.03
C ARG A 126 7.96 0.91 -21.38
N ASP A 127 8.80 0.29 -22.21
CA ASP A 127 8.39 -0.17 -23.53
C ASP A 127 7.33 -1.28 -23.42
N ASP A 128 7.47 -2.20 -22.46
CA ASP A 128 6.50 -3.27 -22.26
C ASP A 128 5.14 -2.71 -21.80
N ALA A 129 5.14 -1.73 -20.88
CA ALA A 129 3.93 -1.03 -20.43
C ALA A 129 3.18 -0.27 -21.55
N GLN A 130 3.88 0.11 -22.63
CA GLN A 130 3.28 0.79 -23.79
C GLN A 130 2.78 -0.17 -24.88
N HIS A 131 3.13 -1.45 -24.81
CA HIS A 131 2.88 -2.45 -25.87
C HIS A 131 1.89 -3.55 -25.49
N GLU A 132 1.20 -3.44 -24.36
CA GLU A 132 0.05 -4.29 -24.08
C GLU A 132 -1.12 -3.90 -24.99
N ASP A 133 -1.13 -4.45 -26.20
CA ASP A 133 -2.31 -4.51 -27.07
C ASP A 133 -3.29 -5.45 -26.36
N PRO A 134 -4.35 -4.95 -25.69
CA PRO A 134 -5.25 -5.82 -24.95
C PRO A 134 -5.84 -6.80 -25.96
N GLU A 135 -5.82 -8.11 -25.67
CA GLU A 135 -6.68 -9.03 -26.40
C GLU A 135 -8.09 -8.42 -26.41
N GLU A 136 -8.68 -8.28 -27.61
CA GLU A 136 -9.95 -7.56 -27.78
C GLU A 136 -11.00 -8.14 -26.83
N TYR A 137 -11.25 -7.42 -25.74
CA TYR A 137 -12.17 -7.85 -24.71
C TYR A 137 -13.59 -7.83 -25.27
N VAL A 138 -14.28 -8.97 -25.16
CA VAL A 138 -15.66 -9.13 -25.62
C VAL A 138 -16.57 -9.28 -24.41
N ASP A 139 -17.35 -8.25 -24.11
CA ASP A 139 -18.39 -8.31 -23.08
C ASP A 139 -19.51 -9.28 -23.51
N PRO A 140 -19.77 -10.35 -22.75
CA PRO A 140 -20.82 -11.33 -23.07
C PRO A 140 -22.25 -10.76 -23.03
N ASN A 141 -22.46 -9.59 -22.41
CA ASN A 141 -23.76 -8.94 -22.25
C ASN A 141 -24.04 -7.86 -23.30
N GLN A 142 -23.03 -7.43 -24.07
CA GLN A 142 -23.14 -6.30 -25.00
C GLN A 142 -24.29 -6.48 -26.00
N ASP A 143 -24.37 -7.65 -26.65
CA ASP A 143 -25.42 -7.95 -27.65
C ASP A 143 -26.84 -7.86 -27.04
N TYR A 144 -26.99 -8.25 -25.78
CA TYR A 144 -28.27 -8.17 -25.08
C TYR A 144 -28.62 -6.71 -24.77
N VAL A 145 -27.68 -5.95 -24.19
CA VAL A 145 -27.87 -4.54 -23.86
C VAL A 145 -28.23 -3.72 -25.10
N GLU A 146 -27.52 -3.92 -26.22
CA GLU A 146 -27.81 -3.23 -27.48
C GLU A 146 -29.17 -3.59 -28.09
N SER A 147 -29.74 -4.75 -27.72
CA SER A 147 -31.07 -5.16 -28.17
C SER A 147 -32.21 -4.47 -27.41
N LEU A 148 -31.92 -3.90 -26.24
CA LEU A 148 -32.87 -3.17 -25.39
C LEU A 148 -33.18 -1.78 -25.96
N SER A 149 -34.36 -1.24 -25.63
CA SER A 149 -34.64 0.18 -25.90
C SER A 149 -33.77 1.10 -25.03
N GLU A 150 -33.59 2.36 -25.43
CA GLU A 150 -32.79 3.34 -24.64
C GLU A 150 -33.22 3.40 -23.17
N SER A 151 -34.52 3.41 -22.90
CA SER A 151 -35.04 3.41 -21.52
C SER A 151 -34.75 2.11 -20.76
N GLU A 152 -34.71 0.98 -21.45
CA GLU A 152 -34.37 -0.31 -20.86
C GLU A 152 -32.85 -0.45 -20.66
N GLN A 153 -32.03 0.14 -21.54
CA GLN A 153 -30.58 0.23 -21.36
C GLN A 153 -30.23 1.06 -20.12
N THR A 154 -30.88 2.22 -19.94
CA THR A 154 -30.69 3.02 -18.72
C THR A 154 -31.07 2.23 -17.47
N ALA A 155 -32.22 1.54 -17.49
CA ALA A 155 -32.66 0.72 -16.36
C ALA A 155 -31.72 -0.48 -16.11
N TYR A 156 -31.15 -1.07 -17.16
CA TYR A 156 -30.15 -2.13 -17.06
C TYR A 156 -28.88 -1.63 -16.37
N VAL A 157 -28.34 -0.49 -16.81
CA VAL A 157 -27.14 0.13 -16.22
C VAL A 157 -27.40 0.52 -14.76
N GLU A 158 -28.56 1.12 -14.47
CA GLU A 158 -28.94 1.49 -13.11
C GLU A 158 -29.10 0.27 -12.19
N ALA A 159 -29.68 -0.82 -12.67
CA ALA A 159 -29.75 -2.07 -11.92
C ALA A 159 -28.36 -2.67 -11.66
N LEU A 160 -27.48 -2.65 -12.66
CA LEU A 160 -26.16 -3.27 -12.57
C LEU A 160 -25.18 -2.47 -11.71
N HIS A 161 -25.13 -1.15 -11.87
CA HIS A 161 -24.11 -0.27 -11.29
C HIS A 161 -24.66 0.77 -10.31
N GLY A 162 -25.99 0.90 -10.19
CA GLY A 162 -26.60 1.96 -9.39
C GLY A 162 -26.90 3.24 -10.19
N PRO A 163 -27.53 4.23 -9.52
CA PRO A 163 -27.85 5.50 -10.15
C PRO A 163 -26.57 6.20 -10.61
N GLN A 164 -26.59 6.66 -11.85
CA GLN A 164 -25.48 7.44 -12.39
C GLN A 164 -25.44 8.81 -11.71
N PRO A 165 -24.23 9.36 -11.46
CA PRO A 165 -24.09 10.72 -10.97
C PRO A 165 -24.85 11.71 -11.86
N THR A 166 -25.46 12.70 -11.24
CA THR A 166 -26.09 13.80 -11.96
C THR A 166 -25.04 14.68 -12.63
N GLU A 167 -25.46 15.45 -13.64
CA GLU A 167 -24.58 16.41 -14.33
C GLU A 167 -23.99 17.46 -13.35
N GLU A 168 -24.72 17.78 -12.28
CA GLU A 168 -24.25 18.66 -11.20
C GLU A 168 -23.18 17.98 -10.33
N GLU A 169 -23.36 16.71 -9.98
CA GLU A 169 -22.37 15.93 -9.22
C GLU A 169 -21.10 15.67 -10.04
N LEU A 170 -21.25 15.36 -11.34
CA LEU A 170 -20.13 15.25 -12.26
C LEU A 170 -19.34 16.56 -12.35
N ALA A 171 -20.02 17.70 -12.51
CA ALA A 171 -19.35 19.00 -12.55
C ALA A 171 -18.64 19.33 -11.22
N ALA A 172 -19.25 19.01 -10.08
CA ALA A 172 -18.62 19.21 -8.78
C ALA A 172 -17.38 18.31 -8.58
N MET A 173 -17.40 17.08 -9.12
CA MET A 173 -16.24 16.19 -9.12
C MET A 173 -15.13 16.70 -10.04
N GLU A 174 -15.46 17.19 -11.24
CA GLU A 174 -14.49 17.79 -12.18
C GLU A 174 -13.82 19.04 -11.59
N ASP A 175 -14.57 19.87 -10.86
CA ASP A 175 -14.05 21.07 -10.20
C ASP A 175 -13.36 20.79 -8.85
N GLY A 176 -13.31 19.53 -8.41
CA GLY A 176 -12.72 19.12 -7.13
C GLY A 176 -13.52 19.57 -5.89
N GLU A 177 -14.77 20.00 -6.07
CA GLU A 177 -15.70 20.40 -5.00
C GLU A 177 -16.43 19.19 -4.37
N ALA A 178 -16.40 18.03 -5.02
CA ALA A 178 -16.95 16.78 -4.52
C ALA A 178 -15.97 15.61 -4.73
N VAL A 179 -15.90 14.71 -3.75
CA VAL A 179 -15.15 13.46 -3.84
C VAL A 179 -16.14 12.33 -4.11
N PHE A 180 -15.79 11.42 -5.02
CA PHE A 180 -16.56 10.19 -5.20
C PHE A 180 -16.40 9.30 -3.98
N GLU A 181 -17.42 9.29 -3.11
CA GLU A 181 -17.52 8.32 -2.03
C GLU A 181 -18.26 7.09 -2.54
N TYR A 182 -17.53 5.99 -2.68
CA TYR A 182 -18.13 4.72 -3.08
C TYR A 182 -19.02 4.19 -1.96
N ASP A 183 -20.29 3.92 -2.29
CA ASP A 183 -21.25 3.25 -1.40
C ASP A 183 -21.80 2.00 -2.11
N TRP A 184 -21.41 0.83 -1.60
CA TRP A 184 -21.84 -0.45 -2.15
C TRP A 184 -23.37 -0.62 -2.08
N THR A 185 -24.05 0.03 -1.13
CA THR A 185 -25.51 -0.06 -0.95
C THR A 185 -26.28 0.64 -2.05
N THR A 186 -25.65 1.60 -2.73
CA THR A 186 -26.22 2.30 -3.89
C THR A 186 -25.64 1.83 -5.22
N SER A 187 -24.59 0.99 -5.22
CA SER A 187 -23.87 0.57 -6.42
C SER A 187 -24.49 -0.61 -7.18
N GLY A 188 -25.82 -0.73 -7.12
CA GLY A 188 -26.59 -1.74 -7.85
C GLY A 188 -26.25 -3.20 -7.48
N CYS A 189 -26.50 -4.10 -8.42
CA CYS A 189 -26.18 -5.52 -8.29
C CYS A 189 -24.69 -5.78 -8.12
N THR A 190 -23.83 -4.97 -8.75
CA THR A 190 -22.38 -5.10 -8.67
C THR A 190 -21.88 -4.85 -7.24
N GLY A 191 -22.25 -3.71 -6.64
CA GLY A 191 -21.85 -3.38 -5.27
C GLY A 191 -22.38 -4.36 -4.24
N ALA A 192 -23.64 -4.78 -4.36
CA ALA A 192 -24.24 -5.77 -3.46
C ALA A 192 -23.52 -7.13 -3.52
N ALA A 193 -23.20 -7.61 -4.73
CA ALA A 193 -22.49 -8.87 -4.93
C ALA A 193 -21.05 -8.81 -4.38
N GLN A 194 -20.30 -7.75 -4.71
CA GLN A 194 -18.94 -7.55 -4.23
C GLN A 194 -18.90 -7.47 -2.70
N HIS A 195 -19.75 -6.64 -2.10
CA HIS A 195 -19.83 -6.52 -0.65
C HIS A 195 -20.19 -7.86 0.01
N GLN A 196 -21.08 -8.66 -0.57
CA GLN A 196 -21.42 -9.97 -0.02
C GLN A 196 -20.20 -10.92 -0.02
N VAL A 197 -19.50 -11.04 -1.15
CA VAL A 197 -18.31 -11.90 -1.25
C VAL A 197 -17.22 -11.42 -0.28
N GLN A 198 -16.93 -10.12 -0.27
CA GLN A 198 -15.91 -9.53 0.59
C GLN A 198 -16.24 -9.65 2.08
N SER A 199 -17.51 -9.46 2.46
CA SER A 199 -18.00 -9.67 3.83
C SER A 199 -17.88 -11.13 4.29
N GLU A 200 -18.05 -12.10 3.36
CA GLU A 200 -17.91 -13.53 3.65
C GLU A 200 -16.43 -13.94 3.79
N SER A 201 -15.52 -13.29 3.06
CA SER A 201 -14.07 -13.54 3.10
C SER A 201 -13.40 -13.03 4.39
N GLY A 202 -13.99 -12.05 5.09
CA GLY A 202 -13.46 -11.53 6.36
C GLY A 202 -12.14 -10.77 6.21
N GLY A 203 -11.29 -10.78 7.24
CA GLY A 203 -9.95 -10.18 7.20
C GLY A 203 -9.93 -8.65 7.21
N GLY A 204 -8.95 -8.05 6.55
CA GLY A 204 -8.69 -6.61 6.60
C GLY A 204 -9.83 -5.75 6.10
N MET A 205 -10.50 -6.11 5.01
CA MET A 205 -11.64 -5.34 4.50
C MET A 205 -12.80 -5.30 5.51
N ALA A 206 -13.17 -6.46 6.07
CA ALA A 206 -14.21 -6.52 7.09
C ALA A 206 -13.83 -5.75 8.38
N ALA A 207 -12.53 -5.65 8.69
CA ALA A 207 -12.03 -4.81 9.76
C ALA A 207 -12.27 -3.32 9.49
N TYR A 208 -11.93 -2.81 8.30
CA TYR A 208 -12.11 -1.40 7.94
C TYR A 208 -13.57 -0.96 7.90
N GLU A 209 -14.49 -1.85 7.54
CA GLU A 209 -15.93 -1.55 7.47
C GLU A 209 -16.65 -1.63 8.83
N ASP A 210 -15.98 -2.14 9.87
CA ASP A 210 -16.60 -2.33 11.16
C ASP A 210 -16.73 -1.01 11.92
N PRO A 211 -17.96 -0.54 12.21
CA PRO A 211 -18.19 0.74 12.89
C PRO A 211 -17.64 0.77 14.33
N GLU A 212 -17.28 -0.38 14.90
CA GLU A 212 -16.59 -0.44 16.20
C GLU A 212 -15.17 0.15 16.14
N PHE A 213 -14.51 0.11 14.98
CA PHE A 213 -13.10 0.51 14.81
C PHE A 213 -12.89 1.75 13.95
N THR A 214 -13.95 2.45 13.53
CA THR A 214 -13.85 3.67 12.70
C THR A 214 -12.87 4.70 13.30
N GLU A 215 -13.04 5.04 14.58
CA GLU A 215 -12.17 6.03 15.26
C GLU A 215 -10.71 5.55 15.38
N LEU A 216 -10.49 4.23 15.48
CA LEU A 216 -9.15 3.65 15.50
C LEU A 216 -8.46 3.88 14.15
N PHE A 217 -9.15 3.59 13.04
CA PHE A 217 -8.62 3.80 11.69
C PHE A 217 -8.45 5.27 11.33
N GLU A 218 -9.38 6.14 11.74
CA GLU A 218 -9.22 7.60 11.61
C GLU A 218 -7.99 8.09 12.36
N SER A 219 -7.77 7.61 13.60
CA SER A 219 -6.56 7.96 14.36
C SER A 219 -5.29 7.37 13.76
N MET A 220 -5.37 6.22 13.10
CA MET A 220 -4.24 5.61 12.39
C MET A 220 -3.85 6.42 11.15
N ASN A 221 -4.82 6.95 10.42
CA ASN A 221 -4.58 7.82 9.26
C ASN A 221 -3.80 9.08 9.62
N LEU A 222 -3.97 9.62 10.84
CA LEU A 222 -3.18 10.76 11.32
C LEU A 222 -1.67 10.48 11.39
N ILE A 223 -1.25 9.22 11.53
CA ILE A 223 0.17 8.84 11.45
C ILE A 223 0.67 9.03 10.02
N TYR A 224 -0.08 8.54 9.04
CA TYR A 224 0.27 8.66 7.63
C TYR A 224 0.23 10.11 7.17
N ASP A 225 -0.76 10.89 7.62
CA ASP A 225 -0.79 12.34 7.39
C ASP A 225 0.46 13.00 7.97
N ALA A 226 0.87 12.64 9.19
CA ALA A 226 2.08 13.20 9.80
C ALA A 226 3.37 12.85 9.05
N LEU A 227 3.41 11.70 8.38
CA LEU A 227 4.57 11.22 7.62
C LEU A 227 4.62 11.79 6.19
N TRP A 228 3.47 11.90 5.53
CA TRP A 228 3.39 12.06 4.07
C TRP A 228 2.59 13.27 3.60
N SER A 229 1.90 14.01 4.48
CA SER A 229 1.19 15.21 4.05
C SER A 229 2.20 16.32 3.69
N GLY A 230 2.06 16.89 2.49
CA GLY A 230 2.93 17.97 2.00
C GLY A 230 2.85 19.29 2.79
N ASP A 231 1.86 19.42 3.67
CA ASP A 231 1.71 20.53 4.62
C ASP A 231 2.37 20.27 5.99
N GLY A 232 3.03 19.11 6.16
CA GLY A 232 3.99 18.78 7.20
C GLY A 232 3.50 19.06 8.61
N SER A 233 2.79 18.11 9.23
CA SER A 233 2.37 18.24 10.64
C SER A 233 3.43 17.79 11.65
N ASN A 234 4.52 17.14 11.21
CA ASN A 234 5.61 16.67 12.07
C ASN A 234 6.86 17.58 12.00
N ASP A 235 7.24 18.16 13.15
CA ASP A 235 8.37 19.09 13.27
C ASP A 235 9.74 18.47 12.92
N ASP A 236 9.93 17.16 13.16
CA ASP A 236 11.20 16.47 12.90
C ASP A 236 11.38 16.17 11.42
N ILE A 237 10.29 15.84 10.70
CA ILE A 237 10.30 15.71 9.24
C ILE A 237 10.55 17.08 8.61
N LEU A 238 9.83 18.12 9.05
CA LEU A 238 10.07 19.49 8.58
C LEU A 238 11.50 19.97 8.81
N ALA A 239 12.17 19.50 9.86
CA ALA A 239 13.57 19.82 10.10
C ALA A 239 14.49 19.04 9.15
N LEU A 240 14.24 17.74 8.96
CA LEU A 240 14.99 16.89 8.04
C LEU A 240 14.85 17.36 6.57
N ASP A 241 13.65 17.74 6.15
CA ASP A 241 13.36 18.32 4.83
C ASP A 241 14.13 19.61 4.58
N ARG A 242 14.25 20.47 5.61
CA ARG A 242 15.07 21.69 5.51
C ARG A 242 16.55 21.38 5.38
N ASP A 243 17.06 20.43 6.16
CA ASP A 243 18.47 20.00 6.05
C ASP A 243 18.74 19.43 4.63
N TRP A 244 17.79 18.67 4.08
CA TRP A 244 17.85 18.15 2.72
C TRP A 244 17.80 19.26 1.67
N ALA A 245 16.86 20.20 1.79
CA ALA A 245 16.71 21.31 0.86
C ALA A 245 17.95 22.20 0.82
N ASP A 246 18.56 22.47 1.97
CA ASP A 246 19.83 23.21 2.06
C ASP A 246 20.97 22.46 1.36
N CYS A 247 21.04 21.13 1.50
CA CYS A 247 22.05 20.30 0.83
C CYS A 247 21.91 20.31 -0.70
N VAL A 248 20.68 20.13 -1.20
CA VAL A 248 20.40 20.08 -2.64
C VAL A 248 20.55 21.47 -3.27
N ALA A 249 20.22 22.53 -2.54
CA ALA A 249 20.54 23.91 -2.91
C ALA A 249 22.06 24.15 -3.04
N ASP A 250 22.86 23.67 -2.08
CA ASP A 250 24.33 23.74 -2.13
C ASP A 250 24.91 22.94 -3.32
N ALA A 251 24.22 21.89 -3.79
CA ALA A 251 24.52 21.15 -5.02
C ALA A 251 24.11 21.90 -6.30
N GLY A 252 23.42 23.03 -6.20
CA GLY A 252 23.01 23.88 -7.32
C GLY A 252 21.56 23.72 -7.75
N HIS A 253 20.74 23.01 -6.96
CA HIS A 253 19.34 22.73 -7.24
C HIS A 253 18.43 23.39 -6.19
N ASP A 254 18.23 24.69 -6.34
CA ASP A 254 17.37 25.46 -5.44
C ASP A 254 15.87 25.28 -5.74
N GLY A 255 15.01 25.59 -4.76
CA GLY A 255 13.57 25.78 -4.98
C GLY A 255 12.68 24.63 -4.53
N PHE A 256 13.24 23.59 -3.93
CA PHE A 256 12.51 22.42 -3.42
C PHE A 256 12.42 22.45 -1.90
N ALA A 257 11.26 22.10 -1.36
CA ALA A 257 11.02 22.08 0.08
C ALA A 257 11.33 20.71 0.72
N SER A 258 11.24 19.64 -0.06
CA SER A 258 11.45 18.25 0.35
C SER A 258 11.78 17.39 -0.88
N PRO A 259 12.28 16.15 -0.71
CA PRO A 259 12.49 15.23 -1.83
C PRO A 259 11.20 14.94 -2.62
N MET A 260 10.07 14.83 -1.91
CA MET A 260 8.76 14.60 -2.52
C MET A 260 8.34 15.79 -3.40
N ALA A 261 8.49 17.02 -2.90
CA ALA A 261 8.19 18.23 -3.66
C ALA A 261 9.09 18.39 -4.89
N ALA A 262 10.32 17.88 -4.86
CA ALA A 262 11.20 17.87 -6.02
C ALA A 262 10.71 16.92 -7.12
N GLN A 263 10.33 15.69 -6.75
CA GLN A 263 9.78 14.73 -7.70
C GLN A 263 8.43 15.18 -8.28
N GLU A 264 7.57 15.75 -7.45
CA GLU A 264 6.29 16.34 -7.88
C GLU A 264 6.52 17.46 -8.89
N ALA A 265 7.39 18.43 -8.57
CA ALA A 265 7.70 19.54 -9.47
C ALA A 265 8.32 19.07 -10.80
N LEU A 266 9.17 18.03 -10.79
CA LEU A 266 9.69 17.44 -12.03
C LEU A 266 8.60 16.76 -12.86
N THR A 267 7.70 16.04 -12.19
CA THR A 267 6.57 15.36 -12.85
C THR A 267 5.63 16.38 -13.49
N GLU A 268 5.31 17.47 -12.78
CA GLU A 268 4.53 18.59 -13.32
C GLU A 268 5.22 19.23 -14.52
N GLU A 269 6.52 19.53 -14.43
CA GLU A 269 7.29 20.09 -15.54
C GLU A 269 7.31 19.16 -16.76
N TYR A 270 7.40 17.85 -16.56
CA TYR A 270 7.29 16.88 -17.67
C TYR A 270 5.89 16.87 -18.28
N ASN A 271 4.85 16.89 -17.45
CA ASN A 271 3.46 16.97 -17.90
C ASN A 271 3.19 18.26 -18.70
N GLU A 272 3.78 19.39 -18.32
CA GLU A 272 3.70 20.65 -19.06
C GLU A 272 4.32 20.55 -20.47
N LEU A 273 5.32 19.69 -20.68
CA LEU A 273 5.85 19.43 -22.03
C LEU A 273 4.81 18.74 -22.92
N HIS A 274 3.95 17.90 -22.32
CA HIS A 274 2.86 17.22 -23.00
C HIS A 274 1.60 18.09 -23.15
N MET A 275 1.40 19.04 -22.25
CA MET A 275 0.23 19.92 -22.24
C MET A 275 0.70 21.37 -22.13
N PRO A 276 1.28 21.94 -23.20
CA PRO A 276 1.74 23.33 -23.16
C PRO A 276 0.54 24.26 -22.92
N ASP A 277 0.75 25.30 -22.11
CA ASP A 277 -0.21 26.38 -21.83
C ASP A 277 -0.41 27.28 -23.08
N ASP A 278 -0.90 26.68 -24.16
CA ASP A 278 -1.40 27.33 -25.34
C ASP A 278 -2.93 27.22 -25.40
N GLU A 279 -3.58 28.10 -26.18
CA GLU A 279 -5.05 28.17 -26.25
C GLU A 279 -5.72 26.88 -26.76
N SER A 280 -4.97 25.83 -27.13
CA SER A 280 -5.52 24.57 -27.62
C SER A 280 -5.87 23.59 -26.50
N GLY A 281 -5.11 23.57 -25.39
CA GLY A 281 -5.25 22.55 -24.34
C GLY A 281 -5.10 21.11 -24.85
N GLU A 282 -4.49 20.90 -26.03
CA GLU A 282 -4.34 19.59 -26.64
C GLU A 282 -3.04 18.92 -26.19
N TRP A 283 -3.10 17.61 -25.96
CA TRP A 283 -1.92 16.79 -25.72
C TRP A 283 -0.98 16.83 -26.93
N GLN A 284 0.30 17.03 -26.68
CA GLN A 284 1.36 17.09 -27.68
C GLN A 284 2.47 16.11 -27.29
N GLU A 285 3.07 15.47 -28.30
CA GLU A 285 4.26 14.66 -28.10
C GLU A 285 5.49 15.60 -28.01
N PRO A 286 6.22 15.64 -26.89
CA PRO A 286 7.38 16.49 -26.72
C PRO A 286 8.47 16.12 -27.72
N SER A 287 9.25 17.11 -28.16
CA SER A 287 10.33 16.82 -29.10
C SER A 287 11.41 15.95 -28.42
N PRO A 288 12.09 15.04 -29.15
CA PRO A 288 13.18 14.25 -28.56
C PRO A 288 14.29 15.10 -27.93
N ALA A 289 14.45 16.35 -28.37
CA ALA A 289 15.41 17.28 -27.78
C ALA A 289 14.93 17.81 -26.42
N ASP A 290 13.63 18.09 -26.26
CA ASP A 290 13.04 18.53 -25.00
C ASP A 290 13.00 17.39 -23.98
N VAL A 291 12.60 16.19 -24.42
CA VAL A 291 12.67 14.96 -23.61
C VAL A 291 14.10 14.73 -23.10
N LYS A 292 15.10 14.78 -23.99
CA LYS A 292 16.50 14.61 -23.57
C LYS A 292 16.95 15.70 -22.59
N LYS A 293 16.57 16.95 -22.83
CA LYS A 293 16.94 18.07 -21.95
C LYS A 293 16.31 17.91 -20.57
N PHE A 294 15.07 17.44 -20.50
CA PHE A 294 14.42 17.10 -19.24
C PHE A 294 15.16 15.94 -18.55
N GLN A 295 15.42 14.84 -19.26
CA GLN A 295 16.15 13.67 -18.72
C GLN A 295 17.51 14.05 -18.14
N ASP A 296 18.29 14.87 -18.86
CA ASP A 296 19.61 15.32 -18.39
C ASP A 296 19.47 16.08 -17.05
N ARG A 297 18.42 16.90 -16.88
CA ARG A 297 18.15 17.65 -15.64
C ARG A 297 17.60 16.76 -14.52
N GLU A 298 16.72 15.82 -14.84
CA GLU A 298 16.17 14.84 -13.91
C GLU A 298 17.31 14.04 -13.26
N ILE A 299 18.23 13.50 -14.06
CA ILE A 299 19.39 12.76 -13.59
C ILE A 299 20.28 13.63 -12.69
N GLU A 300 20.56 14.89 -13.08
CA GLU A 300 21.34 15.80 -12.25
C GLU A 300 20.72 16.01 -10.87
N LEU A 301 19.40 16.25 -10.80
CA LEU A 301 18.70 16.41 -9.53
C LEU A 301 18.65 15.12 -8.71
N ALA A 302 18.36 13.99 -9.34
CA ALA A 302 18.26 12.69 -8.68
C ALA A 302 19.60 12.25 -8.06
N LEU A 303 20.73 12.54 -8.72
CA LEU A 303 22.06 12.29 -8.16
C LEU A 303 22.35 13.18 -6.94
N ALA A 304 21.97 14.47 -7.00
CA ALA A 304 22.11 15.39 -5.87
C ALA A 304 21.22 14.96 -4.68
N ASP A 305 19.99 14.53 -4.96
CA ASP A 305 19.07 13.98 -3.96
C ASP A 305 19.66 12.73 -3.29
N LEU A 306 20.17 11.77 -4.06
CA LEU A 306 20.82 10.56 -3.55
C LEU A 306 22.00 10.90 -2.63
N GLU A 307 22.89 11.79 -3.06
CA GLU A 307 24.03 12.22 -2.26
C GLU A 307 23.57 12.88 -0.96
N CYS A 308 22.60 13.80 -1.02
CA CYS A 308 22.09 14.50 0.15
C CYS A 308 21.35 13.57 1.12
N LYS A 309 20.51 12.66 0.62
CA LYS A 309 19.85 11.65 1.45
C LYS A 309 20.86 10.75 2.15
N THR A 310 21.89 10.32 1.44
CA THR A 310 22.98 9.51 2.01
C THR A 310 23.74 10.27 3.10
N GLN A 311 24.07 11.55 2.86
CA GLN A 311 24.78 12.37 3.85
C GLN A 311 23.97 12.65 5.12
N LEU A 312 22.66 12.78 4.98
CA LEU A 312 21.74 13.10 6.07
C LEU A 312 21.23 11.87 6.81
N GLU A 313 21.55 10.66 6.33
CA GLU A 313 20.91 9.41 6.76
C GLU A 313 19.37 9.56 6.69
N TYR A 314 18.90 10.16 5.58
CA TYR A 314 17.53 10.65 5.45
C TYR A 314 16.52 9.51 5.64
N ASP A 315 16.70 8.40 4.95
CA ASP A 315 15.78 7.27 4.99
C ASP A 315 15.77 6.60 6.38
N ASP A 316 16.94 6.43 7.01
CA ASP A 316 17.06 5.92 8.39
C ASP A 316 16.37 6.84 9.40
N ARG A 317 16.48 8.16 9.22
CA ARG A 317 15.82 9.15 10.09
C ARG A 317 14.31 9.17 9.88
N MET A 318 13.84 9.12 8.63
CA MET A 318 12.42 8.98 8.30
C MET A 318 11.85 7.71 8.90
N TRP A 319 12.53 6.58 8.73
CA TRP A 319 12.15 5.31 9.31
C TRP A 319 12.04 5.38 10.83
N LYS A 320 13.02 6.00 11.49
CA LYS A 320 12.98 6.18 12.93
C LYS A 320 11.79 7.04 13.38
N ILE A 321 11.47 8.11 12.66
CA ILE A 321 10.31 8.96 12.95
C ILE A 321 9.02 8.14 12.81
N GLN A 322 8.89 7.34 11.74
CA GLN A 322 7.77 6.43 11.55
C GLN A 322 7.62 5.45 12.71
N VAL A 323 8.69 4.75 13.08
CA VAL A 323 8.68 3.80 14.20
C VAL A 323 8.28 4.48 15.51
N GLU A 324 8.74 5.70 15.77
CA GLU A 324 8.36 6.47 16.96
C GLU A 324 6.86 6.82 16.96
N LEU A 325 6.32 7.33 15.85
CA LEU A 325 4.89 7.65 15.71
C LEU A 325 4.00 6.39 15.83
N GLU A 326 4.39 5.31 15.15
CA GLU A 326 3.70 4.03 15.25
C GLU A 326 3.72 3.47 16.67
N GLN A 327 4.86 3.57 17.37
CA GLN A 327 4.98 3.09 18.74
C GLN A 327 4.11 3.89 19.70
N GLU A 328 4.03 5.21 19.55
CA GLU A 328 3.13 6.07 20.32
C GLU A 328 1.67 5.70 20.08
N PHE A 329 1.28 5.48 18.83
CA PHE A 329 -0.06 5.03 18.47
C PHE A 329 -0.39 3.65 19.06
N VAL A 330 0.50 2.68 18.91
CA VAL A 330 0.33 1.33 19.45
C VAL A 330 0.21 1.37 20.98
N ASP A 331 0.98 2.21 21.68
CA ASP A 331 0.88 2.34 23.13
C ASP A 331 -0.43 3.00 23.57
N ALA A 332 -0.97 3.94 22.78
CA ALA A 332 -2.25 4.58 23.05
C ALA A 332 -3.46 3.66 22.75
N HIS A 333 -3.37 2.85 21.69
CA HIS A 333 -4.50 2.08 21.14
C HIS A 333 -4.36 0.56 21.28
N ARG A 334 -3.40 0.06 22.08
CA ARG A 334 -3.13 -1.38 22.22
C ARG A 334 -4.37 -2.24 22.42
N ALA A 335 -5.26 -1.82 23.32
CA ALA A 335 -6.46 -2.61 23.63
C ALA A 335 -7.45 -2.67 22.45
N GLU A 336 -7.53 -1.60 21.66
CA GLU A 336 -8.39 -1.52 20.47
C GLU A 336 -7.78 -2.35 19.33
N LEU A 337 -6.47 -2.26 19.13
CA LEU A 337 -5.73 -3.10 18.18
C LEU A 337 -5.82 -4.60 18.52
N GLU A 338 -5.68 -4.97 19.80
CA GLU A 338 -5.88 -6.35 20.26
C GLU A 338 -7.31 -6.84 20.03
N ALA A 339 -8.31 -5.97 20.21
CA ALA A 339 -9.71 -6.29 19.94
C ALA A 339 -10.00 -6.44 18.44
N LEU A 340 -9.41 -5.56 17.61
CA LEU A 340 -9.48 -5.61 16.15
C LEU A 340 -8.96 -6.95 15.65
N VAL A 341 -7.72 -7.31 16.03
CA VAL A 341 -7.11 -8.59 15.65
C VAL A 341 -7.90 -9.78 16.23
N ALA A 342 -8.45 -9.68 17.43
CA ALA A 342 -9.25 -10.78 17.98
C ALA A 342 -10.59 -10.99 17.26
N LYS A 343 -11.15 -9.95 16.65
CA LYS A 343 -12.45 -10.00 15.95
C LYS A 343 -12.29 -10.34 14.46
N HIS A 344 -11.31 -9.73 13.81
CA HIS A 344 -11.13 -9.77 12.36
C HIS A 344 -9.81 -10.40 11.91
N GLY A 345 -8.90 -10.68 12.83
CA GLY A 345 -7.66 -11.35 12.52
C GLY A 345 -7.92 -12.74 11.93
N VAL A 346 -7.22 -13.03 10.84
CA VAL A 346 -7.27 -14.33 10.18
C VAL A 346 -6.38 -15.31 10.95
N GLU A 347 -6.91 -16.50 11.28
CA GLU A 347 -6.13 -17.51 12.02
C GLU A 347 -4.90 -17.93 11.19
N LYS A 348 -3.69 -17.62 11.67
CA LYS A 348 -2.46 -18.25 11.16
C LYS A 348 -2.60 -19.77 11.34
N LYS A 349 -2.91 -20.50 10.27
CA LYS A 349 -2.80 -21.96 10.28
C LYS A 349 -1.32 -22.32 10.35
N LEU A 350 -0.85 -22.58 11.57
CA LEU A 350 0.49 -23.12 11.86
C LEU A 350 0.75 -24.47 11.18
#